data_AF-A0A532ALV5-F1
#
_entry.id   AF-A0A532ALV5-F1
#
_cell.length_a   1.000
_cell.length_b   1.000
_cell.length_c   1.000
_cell.angle_alpha   90.00
_cell.angle_beta   90.00
_cell.angle_gamma   90.00
#
_symmetry.space_group_name_H-M   'P 1'
#
loop_
_entity.id
_entity.type
_entity.pdbx_description
1 polymer ?
#
loop_
_entity_poly.entity_id
_entity_poly.type
_entity_poly.pdbx_seq_one_letter_code
_entity_poly.pdbx_strand_id
1 'polypeptide(L)'
;PYGTLVLTIAVTAIEVSIIVSIMLHGANNPTLARESVFSTVMITSTGVVGMCLTLGGWRHRKQAIVRQGTSAYLAVLVALSVMTLILPTYTKTTDPGTFSAAQLGFVSVLSVLLYAGFLFAQTVRHRDDFIDAQAH
;
A
#
# COMPACT_ATOMS: atom_id res chain seq x y z
N PRO A 1 -13.99 6.69 9.89
CA PRO A 1 -13.17 5.57 9.35
C PRO A 1 -12.07 5.05 10.31
N TYR A 2 -12.35 4.85 11.61
CA TYR A 2 -11.35 4.28 12.53
C TYR A 2 -11.17 2.77 12.37
N GLY A 3 -12.25 2.03 12.06
CA GLY A 3 -12.18 0.57 11.86
C GLY A 3 -11.24 0.14 10.74
N THR A 4 -11.27 0.84 9.60
CA THR A 4 -10.36 0.59 8.47
C THR A 4 -8.91 0.87 8.82
N LEU A 5 -8.63 1.90 9.63
CA LEU A 5 -7.28 2.21 10.10
C LEU A 5 -6.75 1.13 11.05
N VAL A 6 -7.57 0.68 12.01
CA VAL A 6 -7.19 -0.40 12.92
C VAL A 6 -6.93 -1.70 12.14
N LEU A 7 -7.79 -2.04 11.17
CA LEU A 7 -7.62 -3.23 10.34
C LEU A 7 -6.33 -3.18 9.52
N THR A 8 -6.05 -2.06 8.87
CA THR A 8 -4.84 -1.89 8.04
C THR A 8 -3.57 -1.95 8.89
N ILE A 9 -3.55 -1.32 10.06
CA ILE A 9 -2.42 -1.40 11.00
C ILE A 9 -2.25 -2.84 11.51
N ALA A 10 -3.34 -3.56 11.82
CA ALA A 10 -3.26 -4.94 12.28
C ALA A 10 -2.66 -5.86 11.20
N VAL A 11 -3.13 -5.77 9.96
CA VAL A 11 -2.63 -6.61 8.84
C VAL A 11 -1.15 -6.31 8.55
N THR A 12 -0.77 -5.03 8.50
CA THR A 12 0.64 -4.65 8.26
C THR A 12 1.55 -5.09 9.41
N ALA A 13 1.10 -5.02 10.66
CA ALA A 13 1.85 -5.52 11.80
C ALA A 13 2.08 -7.04 11.73
N ILE A 14 1.07 -7.81 11.32
CA ILE A 14 1.19 -9.25 11.11
C ILE A 14 2.19 -9.54 9.99
N GLU A 15 2.09 -8.86 8.85
CA GLU A 15 3.00 -9.04 7.71
C GLU A 15 4.46 -8.76 8.09
N VAL A 16 4.72 -7.61 8.73
CA VAL A 16 6.07 -7.25 9.21
C VAL A 16 6.59 -8.28 10.22
N SER A 17 5.74 -8.75 11.13
CA SER A 17 6.13 -9.77 12.11
C SER A 17 6.52 -11.09 11.46
N ILE A 18 5.81 -11.51 10.41
CA ILE A 18 6.13 -12.72 9.63
C ILE A 18 7.46 -12.54 8.91
N ILE A 19 7.66 -11.41 8.23
CA ILE A 19 8.92 -11.11 7.52
C ILE A 19 10.09 -11.13 8.50
N VAL A 20 9.99 -10.41 9.63
CA VAL A 20 11.04 -10.36 10.65
C VAL A 20 11.31 -11.74 11.22
N SER A 21 10.26 -12.53 11.51
CA SER A 21 10.42 -13.89 12.01
C SER A 21 11.19 -14.78 11.03
N ILE A 22 10.87 -14.71 9.74
CA ILE A 22 11.57 -15.48 8.69
C ILE A 22 13.02 -15.00 8.55
N MET A 23 13.28 -13.70 8.61
CA MET A 23 14.65 -13.18 8.49
C MET A 23 15.53 -13.50 9.70
N LEU A 24 14.94 -13.67 10.89
CA LEU A 24 15.66 -14.06 12.11
C LEU A 24 15.97 -15.57 12.17
N HIS A 25 15.06 -16.42 11.68
CA HIS A 25 15.19 -17.88 11.77
C HIS A 25 15.66 -18.55 10.48
N GLY A 26 15.54 -17.88 9.33
CA GLY A 26 15.96 -18.35 8.02
C GLY A 26 17.34 -17.86 7.60
N ALA A 27 17.79 -18.29 6.41
CA ALA A 27 18.97 -17.70 5.80
C ALA A 27 18.72 -16.21 5.57
N ASN A 28 19.64 -15.35 6.04
CA ASN A 28 19.51 -13.90 5.94
C ASN A 28 19.56 -13.48 4.46
N ASN A 29 18.39 -13.44 3.81
CA ASN A 29 18.24 -13.01 2.45
C ASN A 29 17.53 -11.65 2.40
N PRO A 30 18.26 -10.54 2.18
CA PRO A 30 17.72 -9.20 2.20
C PRO A 30 16.67 -8.93 1.10
N THR A 31 16.50 -9.81 0.11
CA THR A 31 15.47 -9.66 -0.92
C THR A 31 14.09 -10.13 -0.46
N LEU A 32 14.00 -11.00 0.56
CA LEU A 32 12.74 -11.61 1.01
C LEU A 32 11.68 -10.57 1.39
N ALA A 33 12.07 -9.54 2.14
CA ALA A 33 11.15 -8.49 2.56
C ALA A 33 10.54 -7.76 1.34
N ARG A 34 11.35 -7.50 0.31
CA ARG A 34 10.88 -6.84 -0.91
C ARG A 34 9.98 -7.75 -1.72
N GLU A 35 10.36 -9.01 -1.89
CA GLU A 35 9.58 -10.01 -2.63
C GLU A 35 8.19 -10.21 -2.00
N SER A 36 8.12 -10.24 -0.67
CA SER A 36 6.85 -10.28 0.07
C SER A 36 5.97 -9.06 -0.23
N VAL A 37 6.51 -7.85 -0.12
CA VAL A 37 5.74 -6.62 -0.38
C VAL A 37 5.29 -6.52 -1.84
N PHE A 38 6.13 -6.94 -2.80
CA PHE A 38 5.72 -7.04 -4.22
C PHE A 38 4.53 -7.99 -4.39
N SER A 39 4.57 -9.16 -3.75
CA SER A 39 3.49 -10.13 -3.79
C SER A 39 2.20 -9.57 -3.19
N THR A 40 2.28 -8.92 -2.02
CA THR A 40 1.14 -8.28 -1.35
C THR A 40 0.46 -7.23 -2.24
N VAL A 41 1.26 -6.37 -2.89
CA VAL A 41 0.71 -5.36 -3.82
C VAL A 41 0.03 -6.04 -5.01
N MET A 42 0.68 -7.00 -5.66
CA MET A 42 0.15 -7.75 -6.80
C MET A 42 -1.18 -8.48 -6.48
N ILE A 43 -1.21 -9.23 -5.37
CA ILE A 43 -2.38 -9.99 -4.94
C ILE A 43 -3.53 -9.03 -4.65
N THR A 44 -3.26 -7.91 -3.96
CA THR A 44 -4.31 -6.95 -3.59
C THR A 44 -4.83 -6.19 -4.81
N SER A 45 -3.94 -5.64 -5.64
CA SER A 45 -4.31 -4.80 -6.78
C SER A 45 -4.93 -5.58 -7.94
N THR A 46 -4.38 -6.75 -8.25
CA THR A 46 -4.78 -7.52 -9.43
C THR A 46 -5.71 -8.66 -9.03
N GLY A 47 -5.41 -9.35 -7.94
CA GLY A 47 -6.23 -10.45 -7.44
C GLY A 47 -7.52 -9.95 -6.80
N VAL A 48 -7.43 -9.32 -5.63
CA VAL A 48 -8.60 -8.92 -4.82
C VAL A 48 -9.43 -7.87 -5.54
N VAL A 49 -8.84 -6.72 -5.91
CA VAL A 49 -9.57 -5.64 -6.59
C VAL A 49 -10.11 -6.11 -7.94
N GLY A 50 -9.32 -6.82 -8.74
CA GLY A 50 -9.77 -7.36 -10.03
C GLY A 50 -10.94 -8.34 -9.89
N MET A 51 -10.89 -9.23 -8.89
CA MET A 51 -11.99 -10.16 -8.60
C MET A 51 -13.26 -9.42 -8.16
N CYS A 52 -13.13 -8.42 -7.28
CA CYS A 52 -14.27 -7.59 -6.86
C CYS A 52 -14.93 -6.84 -8.03
N LEU A 53 -14.14 -6.29 -8.95
CA LEU A 53 -14.66 -5.62 -10.15
C LEU A 53 -15.33 -6.62 -11.10
N THR A 54 -14.74 -7.79 -11.32
CA THR A 54 -15.29 -8.81 -12.21
C THR A 54 -16.61 -9.37 -11.69
N LEU A 55 -16.64 -9.80 -10.43
CA LEU A 55 -17.85 -10.35 -9.81
C LEU A 55 -18.94 -9.29 -9.63
N GLY A 56 -18.55 -8.07 -9.23
CA GLY A 56 -19.49 -6.96 -9.07
C GLY A 56 -20.08 -6.49 -10.40
N GLY A 57 -19.26 -6.39 -11.45
CA GLY A 57 -19.69 -6.07 -12.81
C GLY A 57 -20.61 -7.15 -13.40
N TRP A 58 -20.28 -8.43 -13.17
CA TRP A 58 -21.11 -9.55 -13.63
C TRP A 58 -22.51 -9.54 -12.99
N ARG A 59 -22.60 -9.26 -11.69
CA ARG A 59 -23.88 -9.29 -10.96
C ARG A 59 -24.70 -7.99 -11.05
N HIS A 60 -24.06 -6.82 -11.06
CA HIS A 60 -24.75 -5.53 -10.91
C HIS A 60 -24.81 -4.70 -12.21
N ARG A 61 -24.09 -5.11 -13.29
CA ARG A 61 -23.91 -4.40 -14.59
C ARG A 61 -23.34 -2.96 -14.51
N LYS A 62 -23.58 -2.23 -13.42
CA LYS A 62 -23.01 -0.92 -13.08
C LYS A 62 -22.62 -0.92 -11.59
N GLN A 63 -21.34 -0.67 -11.29
CA GLN A 63 -20.85 -0.52 -9.92
C GLN A 63 -20.85 0.97 -9.56
N ALA A 64 -21.46 1.33 -8.42
CA ALA A 64 -21.34 2.66 -7.86
C ALA A 64 -19.96 2.79 -7.18
N ILE A 65 -18.99 3.33 -7.92
CA ILE A 65 -17.64 3.58 -7.41
C ILE A 65 -17.52 5.07 -7.07
N VAL A 66 -17.18 5.37 -5.82
CA VAL A 66 -16.88 6.73 -5.38
C VAL A 66 -15.53 7.16 -5.98
N ARG A 67 -15.57 7.79 -7.16
CA ARG A 67 -14.37 8.14 -7.95
C ARG A 67 -13.33 8.95 -7.18
N GLN A 68 -13.77 9.88 -6.34
CA GLN A 68 -12.89 10.80 -5.63
C GLN A 68 -12.05 10.06 -4.58
N GLY A 69 -12.67 9.21 -3.76
CA GLY A 69 -11.95 8.38 -2.80
C GLY A 69 -11.03 7.37 -3.50
N THR A 70 -11.55 6.59 -4.44
CA THR A 70 -10.79 5.52 -5.09
C THR A 70 -9.56 6.02 -5.84
N SER A 71 -9.66 7.14 -6.56
CA SER A 71 -8.52 7.71 -7.29
C SER A 71 -7.40 8.19 -6.35
N ALA A 72 -7.75 8.74 -5.18
CA ALA A 72 -6.77 9.15 -4.18
C ALA A 72 -6.01 7.95 -3.58
N TYR A 73 -6.70 6.85 -3.22
CA TYR A 73 -6.04 5.62 -2.75
C TYR A 73 -5.10 5.04 -3.81
N LEU A 74 -5.55 4.95 -5.06
CA LEU A 74 -4.76 4.40 -6.15
C LEU A 74 -3.53 5.27 -6.45
N ALA A 75 -3.66 6.60 -6.44
CA ALA A 75 -2.55 7.51 -6.66
C ALA A 75 -1.45 7.36 -5.59
N VAL A 76 -1.85 7.27 -4.31
CA VAL A 76 -0.91 7.05 -3.20
C VAL A 76 -0.26 5.69 -3.28
N LEU A 77 -1.02 4.64 -3.57
CA LEU A 77 -0.51 3.28 -3.75
C LEU A 77 0.52 3.21 -4.88
N VAL A 78 0.23 3.83 -6.03
CA VAL A 78 1.16 3.88 -7.17
C VAL A 78 2.41 4.66 -6.79
N ALA A 79 2.28 5.84 -6.18
CA ALA A 79 3.43 6.66 -5.79
C ALA A 79 4.37 5.92 -4.83
N LEU A 80 3.83 5.29 -3.78
CA LEU A 80 4.61 4.50 -2.83
C LEU A 80 5.23 3.28 -3.48
N SER A 81 4.49 2.55 -4.33
CA SER A 81 5.00 1.36 -5.01
C SER A 81 6.14 1.69 -5.96
N VAL A 82 5.98 2.74 -6.77
CA VAL A 82 7.04 3.20 -7.70
C VAL A 82 8.29 3.61 -6.91
N MET A 83 8.11 4.39 -5.85
CA MET A 83 9.23 4.91 -5.07
C MET A 83 9.98 3.85 -4.27
N THR A 84 9.29 2.87 -3.71
CA THR A 84 9.89 1.85 -2.84
C THR A 84 10.32 0.58 -3.58
N LEU A 85 9.64 0.24 -4.67
CA LEU A 85 9.84 -1.04 -5.37
C LEU A 85 10.48 -0.90 -6.76
N ILE A 86 10.17 0.17 -7.50
CA ILE A 86 10.68 0.35 -8.89
C ILE A 86 11.95 1.21 -8.92
N LEU A 87 11.97 2.33 -8.19
CA LEU A 87 13.11 3.24 -8.11
C LEU A 87 14.46 2.58 -7.73
N PRO A 88 14.55 1.61 -6.80
CA PRO A 88 15.84 1.01 -6.46
C PRO A 88 16.46 0.27 -7.64
N THR A 89 15.67 -0.23 -8.60
CA THR A 89 16.15 -0.90 -9.82
C THR A 89 16.82 0.07 -10.79
N TYR A 90 16.46 1.35 -10.76
CA TYR A 90 17.04 2.39 -11.61
C TYR A 90 18.18 3.15 -10.93
N THR A 91 18.45 2.83 -9.67
CA THR A 91 19.47 3.49 -8.86
C THR A 91 20.83 2.84 -9.13
N LYS A 92 21.72 3.55 -9.84
CA LYS A 92 23.03 3.05 -10.30
C LYS A 92 24.13 3.05 -9.23
N THR A 93 23.82 3.47 -8.00
CA THR A 93 24.84 3.76 -6.96
C THR A 93 25.24 2.57 -6.11
N THR A 94 24.50 1.46 -6.16
CA THR A 94 24.77 0.21 -5.42
C THR A 94 24.45 -0.99 -6.32
N ASP A 95 24.68 -2.22 -5.84
CA ASP A 95 24.23 -3.45 -6.49
C ASP A 95 22.78 -3.35 -6.98
N PRO A 96 22.46 -3.96 -8.14
CA PRO A 96 21.18 -3.79 -8.80
C PRO A 96 20.00 -3.98 -7.86
N GLY A 97 19.13 -2.97 -7.80
CA GLY A 97 17.95 -3.03 -6.97
C GLY A 97 18.22 -2.73 -5.50
N THR A 98 19.29 -2.10 -5.07
CA THR A 98 19.44 -1.68 -3.65
C THR A 98 19.63 -0.17 -3.54
N PHE A 99 19.13 0.40 -2.45
CA PHE A 99 19.39 1.81 -2.13
C PHE A 99 20.71 1.93 -1.38
N SER A 100 21.47 2.98 -1.66
CA SER A 100 22.52 3.43 -0.75
C SER A 100 21.90 3.91 0.57
N ALA A 101 22.67 3.93 1.67
CA ALA A 101 22.18 4.35 2.98
C ALA A 101 21.52 5.75 2.96
N ALA A 102 22.09 6.69 2.20
CA ALA A 102 21.54 8.04 2.05
C ALA A 102 20.19 8.05 1.29
N GLN A 103 20.08 7.27 0.21
CA GLN A 103 18.83 7.14 -0.54
C GLN A 103 17.75 6.43 0.27
N LEU A 104 18.12 5.41 1.05
CA LEU A 104 17.20 4.70 1.93
C LEU A 104 16.60 5.64 2.97
N GLY A 105 17.44 6.48 3.60
CA GLY A 105 16.98 7.50 4.55
C GLY A 105 16.06 8.54 3.93
N PHE A 106 16.38 9.01 2.72
CA PHE A 106 15.52 9.96 2.00
C PHE A 106 14.17 9.34 1.62
N VAL A 107 14.19 8.14 1.03
CA VAL A 107 12.98 7.42 0.58
C VAL A 107 12.10 7.03 1.76
N SER A 108 12.68 6.65 2.90
CA SER A 108 11.90 6.30 4.09
C SER A 108 11.15 7.52 4.66
N VAL A 109 11.83 8.66 4.80
CA VAL A 109 11.20 9.91 5.26
C VAL A 109 10.09 10.34 4.31
N LEU A 110 10.35 10.31 3.00
CA LEU A 110 9.35 10.71 2.00
C LEU A 110 8.14 9.76 1.99
N SER A 111 8.36 8.46 2.16
CA SER A 111 7.27 7.47 2.26
C SER A 111 6.38 7.72 3.47
N VAL A 112 7.00 7.99 4.63
CA VAL A 112 6.28 8.29 5.87
C VAL A 112 5.49 9.60 5.73
N LEU A 113 6.09 10.65 5.18
CA LEU A 113 5.40 11.93 4.96
C LEU A 113 4.20 11.78 4.01
N LEU A 114 4.37 11.02 2.92
CA LEU A 114 3.31 10.77 1.97
C LEU A 114 2.16 9.99 2.60
N TYR A 115 2.46 8.91 3.35
CA TYR A 115 1.44 8.13 4.05
C TYR A 115 0.76 8.93 5.19
N ALA A 116 1.52 9.73 5.94
CA ALA A 116 0.98 10.58 6.99
C ALA A 116 0.05 11.67 6.40
N GLY A 117 0.44 12.30 5.29
CA GLY A 117 -0.42 13.24 4.56
C GLY A 117 -1.70 12.56 4.06
N PHE A 118 -1.59 11.32 3.59
CA PHE A 118 -2.73 10.52 3.18
C PHE A 118 -3.67 10.16 4.34
N LEU A 119 -3.12 9.77 5.50
CA LEU A 119 -3.90 9.54 6.72
C LEU A 119 -4.58 10.82 7.21
N PHE A 120 -3.88 11.96 7.15
CA PHE A 120 -4.43 13.25 7.51
C PHE A 120 -5.61 13.65 6.60
N ALA A 121 -5.47 13.44 5.29
CA ALA A 121 -6.54 13.67 4.33
C ALA A 121 -7.78 12.79 4.63
N GLN A 122 -7.58 11.52 4.98
CA GLN A 122 -8.64 10.59 5.38
C GLN A 122 -9.30 10.93 6.73
N THR A 123 -8.54 11.47 7.67
CA THR A 123 -9.01 11.66 9.06
C THR A 123 -9.62 13.05 9.29
N VAL A 124 -9.12 14.09 8.60
CA VAL A 124 -9.44 15.49 8.91
C VAL A 124 -10.16 16.22 7.76
N ARG A 125 -9.78 16.01 6.50
CA ARG A 125 -10.20 16.90 5.39
C ARG A 125 -11.42 16.39 4.59
N HIS A 126 -11.63 15.08 4.43
CA HIS A 126 -12.74 14.52 3.62
C HIS A 126 -13.53 13.43 4.37
N ARG A 127 -13.86 13.66 5.64
CA ARG A 127 -14.65 12.70 6.44
C ARG A 127 -16.01 12.39 5.76
N ASP A 128 -16.58 13.35 5.06
CA ASP A 128 -17.90 13.27 4.42
C ASP A 128 -17.92 12.45 3.11
N ASP A 129 -16.77 12.23 2.46
CA ASP A 129 -16.66 11.32 1.29
C ASP A 129 -16.52 9.83 1.70
N PHE A 130 -16.30 9.55 3.00
CA PHE A 130 -15.95 8.24 3.55
C PHE A 130 -16.91 7.71 4.62
N ILE A 131 -17.92 8.48 4.99
CA ILE A 131 -19.01 8.04 5.84
C ILE A 131 -20.24 8.13 4.96
N ASP A 132 -20.72 6.99 4.45
CA ASP A 132 -22.05 6.91 3.84
C ASP A 132 -23.01 7.62 4.79
N ALA A 133 -23.70 8.62 4.25
CA ALA A 133 -24.81 9.24 4.91
C ALA A 133 -25.74 8.12 5.40
N GLN A 134 -25.90 8.02 6.72
CA GLN A 134 -27.12 7.48 7.28
C GLN A 134 -28.26 8.31 6.69
N ALA A 135 -28.92 7.78 5.66
CA ALA A 135 -30.17 8.30 5.18
C ALA A 135 -31.26 7.32 5.58
N HIS A 136 -32.09 7.80 6.51
CA HIS A 136 -33.38 7.26 6.92
C HIS A 136 -34.32 7.01 5.74
#